data_AF-A0A523J948-F1
#
_entry.id   AF-A0A523J948-F1
#
_cell.length_a   1.000
_cell.length_b   1.000
_cell.length_c   1.000
_cell.angle_alpha   90.00
_cell.angle_beta   90.00
_cell.angle_gamma   90.00
#
_symmetry.space_group_name_H-M   'P 1'
#
loop_
_entity.id
_entity.type
_entity.pdbx_description
1 polymer ?
#
loop_
_entity_poly.entity_id
_entity_poly.type
_entity_poly.pdbx_seq_one_letter_code
_entity_poly.pdbx_strand_id
1 'polypeptide(L)'
;ILFSHKIHAGENQIPCQYCHSYAAISAKPGIPSVQKCMGCHTQIAGKDELYVDGEVKINFYSEISKLREYWDKKTPMPWVRVHYLAEYVRFKHKPHIRRGFECKTCHGEVEKMHVVKRVHKLEMGWCITCHEQNAKDEKELTRLKDCLTCHY
;
A
#
# COMPACT_ATOMS: atom_id res chain seq x y z
N ILE A 1 -2.92 12.62 10.16
CA ILE A 1 -3.00 13.07 8.76
C ILE A 1 -3.98 12.16 8.05
N LEU A 2 -4.99 12.71 7.40
CA LEU A 2 -5.92 11.99 6.53
C LEU A 2 -5.32 11.92 5.13
N PHE A 3 -4.57 10.86 4.85
CA PHE A 3 -3.98 10.62 3.54
C PHE A 3 -4.98 9.91 2.62
N SER A 4 -5.26 10.49 1.45
CA SER A 4 -6.21 9.94 0.47
C SER A 4 -5.52 9.25 -0.70
N HIS A 5 -5.66 7.93 -0.84
CA HIS A 5 -5.19 7.24 -2.04
C HIS A 5 -6.04 7.59 -3.26
N LYS A 6 -7.34 7.86 -3.07
CA LYS A 6 -8.23 8.31 -4.14
C LYS A 6 -7.72 9.57 -4.82
N ILE A 7 -7.24 10.56 -4.07
CA ILE A 7 -6.70 11.79 -4.66
C ILE A 7 -5.38 11.51 -5.40
N HIS A 8 -4.47 10.77 -4.78
CA HIS A 8 -3.12 10.58 -5.34
C HIS A 8 -3.11 9.59 -6.51
N ALA A 9 -3.62 8.37 -6.31
CA ALA A 9 -3.58 7.32 -7.31
C ALA A 9 -4.80 7.33 -8.25
N GLY A 10 -5.97 7.77 -7.75
CA GLY A 10 -7.21 7.79 -8.53
C GLY A 10 -7.37 9.05 -9.38
N GLU A 11 -7.37 10.23 -8.78
CA GLU A 11 -7.61 11.48 -9.51
C GLU A 11 -6.34 11.97 -10.22
N ASN A 12 -5.20 12.00 -9.51
CA ASN A 12 -3.93 12.46 -10.07
C ASN A 12 -3.13 11.37 -10.80
N GLN A 13 -3.66 10.13 -10.84
CA GLN A 13 -3.07 9.01 -11.58
C GLN A 13 -1.60 8.73 -11.23
N ILE A 14 -1.18 9.03 -9.99
CA ILE A 14 0.19 8.76 -9.54
C ILE A 14 0.38 7.24 -9.42
N PRO A 15 1.36 6.64 -10.12
CA PRO A 15 1.58 5.20 -10.08
C PRO A 15 1.90 4.70 -8.65
N CYS A 16 1.38 3.52 -8.27
CA CYS A 16 1.56 2.97 -6.92
C CYS A 16 3.05 2.87 -6.53
N GLN A 17 3.90 2.47 -7.48
CA GLN A 17 5.34 2.29 -7.28
C GLN A 17 6.10 3.61 -7.15
N TYR A 18 5.49 4.75 -7.46
CA TYR A 18 6.13 6.05 -7.22
C TYR A 18 6.39 6.23 -5.72
N CYS A 19 5.37 6.03 -4.89
CA CYS A 19 5.46 6.12 -3.43
C CYS A 19 5.97 4.82 -2.81
N HIS A 20 5.53 3.66 -3.30
CA HIS A 20 5.95 2.34 -2.82
C HIS A 20 7.10 1.77 -3.66
N SER A 21 8.17 2.56 -3.83
CA SER A 21 9.30 2.26 -4.71
C SER A 21 9.98 0.92 -4.43
N TYR A 22 9.98 0.50 -3.17
CA TYR A 22 10.61 -0.74 -2.75
C TYR A 22 9.71 -1.98 -2.88
N ALA A 23 8.44 -1.85 -3.29
CA ALA A 23 7.52 -2.98 -3.42
C ALA A 23 8.04 -4.06 -4.37
N ALA A 24 8.64 -3.67 -5.50
CA ALA A 24 9.15 -4.62 -6.48
C ALA A 24 10.51 -5.25 -6.12
N ILE A 25 11.28 -4.62 -5.22
CA ILE A 25 12.71 -4.94 -5.03
C ILE A 25 13.07 -5.39 -3.61
N SER A 26 12.37 -4.92 -2.58
CA SER A 26 12.69 -5.18 -1.17
C SER A 26 11.87 -6.31 -0.59
N ALA A 27 12.47 -7.04 0.37
CA ALA A 27 11.75 -7.97 1.23
C ALA A 27 10.83 -7.24 2.24
N LYS A 28 11.14 -5.97 2.55
CA LYS A 28 10.35 -5.09 3.42
C LYS A 28 10.10 -3.77 2.67
N PRO A 29 9.04 -3.69 1.83
CA PRO A 29 8.77 -2.52 0.99
C PRO A 29 8.56 -1.22 1.76
N GLY A 30 8.05 -1.32 2.98
CA GLY A 30 7.80 -0.18 3.85
C GLY A 30 6.70 0.76 3.33
N ILE A 31 6.52 1.84 4.07
CA ILE A 31 5.65 2.99 3.74
C ILE A 31 6.59 4.14 3.36
N PRO A 32 6.22 5.01 2.39
CA PRO A 32 7.02 6.17 2.02
C PRO A 32 7.42 7.03 3.23
N SER A 33 8.64 7.59 3.16
CA SER A 33 9.13 8.56 4.14
C SER A 33 8.43 9.91 4.00
N VAL A 34 8.53 10.75 5.03
CA VAL A 34 8.05 12.14 5.00
C VAL A 34 8.67 12.92 3.82
N GLN A 35 9.94 12.66 3.52
CA GLN A 35 10.64 13.26 2.39
C GLN A 35 9.95 12.96 1.04
N LYS A 36 9.40 11.76 0.86
CA LYS A 36 8.70 11.41 -0.39
C LYS A 36 7.44 12.27 -0.57
N CYS A 37 6.74 12.58 0.51
CA CYS A 37 5.59 13.48 0.50
C CYS A 37 6.02 14.94 0.22
N MET A 38 7.08 15.41 0.90
CA MET A 38 7.59 16.77 0.73
C MET A 38 8.20 17.04 -0.65
N GLY A 39 8.60 15.99 -1.38
CA GLY A 39 9.06 16.11 -2.76
C GLY A 39 8.09 16.88 -3.68
N CYS A 40 6.78 16.78 -3.44
CA CYS A 40 5.77 17.59 -4.13
C CYS A 40 5.19 18.69 -3.22
N HIS A 41 4.97 18.40 -1.94
CA HIS A 41 4.28 19.32 -1.01
C HIS A 41 5.12 20.52 -0.54
N THR A 42 6.37 20.62 -1.00
CA THR A 42 7.14 21.87 -0.97
C THR A 42 6.55 22.93 -1.90
N GLN A 43 5.99 22.53 -3.04
CA GLN A 43 5.37 23.42 -4.02
C GLN A 43 3.84 23.36 -3.99
N ILE A 44 3.27 22.24 -3.53
CA ILE A 44 1.83 22.02 -3.47
C ILE A 44 1.34 22.14 -2.03
N ALA A 45 0.78 23.29 -1.67
CA ALA A 45 0.23 23.54 -0.35
C ALA A 45 -1.19 22.96 -0.13
N GLY A 46 -1.88 22.60 -1.21
CA GLY A 46 -3.31 22.28 -1.17
C GLY A 46 -4.18 23.54 -1.07
N LYS A 47 -5.44 23.44 -1.52
CA LYS A 47 -6.41 24.52 -1.36
C LYS A 47 -6.92 24.56 0.08
N ASP A 48 -7.13 25.76 0.60
CA ASP A 48 -7.79 25.98 1.89
C ASP A 48 -9.31 26.01 1.73
N GLU A 49 -9.83 24.91 1.19
CA GLU A 49 -11.25 24.71 0.92
C GLU A 49 -11.61 23.28 1.34
N LEU A 50 -12.87 23.07 1.71
CA LEU A 50 -13.34 21.76 2.10
C LEU A 50 -13.67 20.94 0.84
N TYR A 51 -12.84 19.93 0.56
CA TYR A 51 -13.18 18.86 -0.37
C TYR A 51 -14.19 17.92 0.31
N VAL A 52 -15.27 17.59 -0.40
CA VAL A 52 -16.33 16.69 0.07
C VAL A 52 -16.56 15.60 -0.96
N ASP A 53 -16.45 14.35 -0.54
CA ASP A 53 -16.80 13.16 -1.32
C ASP A 53 -17.61 12.20 -0.45
N GLY A 54 -18.92 12.19 -0.65
CA GLY A 54 -19.85 11.51 0.23
C GLY A 54 -19.72 11.99 1.69
N GLU A 55 -19.41 11.08 2.59
CA GLU A 55 -19.21 11.37 4.01
C GLU A 55 -17.79 11.89 4.33
N VAL A 56 -16.84 11.75 3.40
CA VAL A 56 -15.45 12.16 3.61
C VAL A 56 -15.30 13.65 3.36
N LYS A 57 -14.75 14.35 4.35
CA LYS A 57 -14.49 15.80 4.29
C LYS A 57 -13.00 16.04 4.56
N ILE A 58 -12.32 16.70 3.63
CA ILE A 58 -10.88 16.94 3.69
C ILE A 58 -10.60 18.41 3.42
N ASN A 59 -9.90 19.10 4.32
CA ASN A 59 -9.25 20.36 3.97
C ASN A 59 -7.77 20.04 3.67
N PHE A 60 -7.39 20.13 2.40
CA PHE A 60 -6.05 19.71 1.96
C PHE A 60 -4.95 20.58 2.57
N TYR A 61 -5.18 21.88 2.68
CA TYR A 61 -4.23 22.81 3.32
C TYR A 61 -3.93 22.41 4.77
N SER A 62 -4.96 22.07 5.55
CA SER A 62 -4.83 21.59 6.93
C SER A 62 -4.06 20.26 7.01
N GLU A 63 -4.38 19.30 6.15
CA GLU A 63 -3.70 17.99 6.15
C GLU A 63 -2.22 18.09 5.72
N ILE A 64 -1.91 18.94 4.74
CA ILE A 64 -0.53 19.19 4.30
C ILE A 64 0.23 20.00 5.36
N SER A 65 -0.43 20.88 6.10
CA SER A 65 0.19 21.59 7.23
C SER A 65 0.63 20.62 8.34
N LYS A 66 -0.19 19.61 8.67
CA LYS A 66 0.21 18.53 9.58
C LYS A 66 1.44 17.77 9.05
N LEU A 67 1.51 17.50 7.75
CA LEU A 67 2.70 16.88 7.12
C LEU A 67 3.96 17.74 7.31
N ARG A 68 3.85 19.05 7.11
CA ARG A 68 4.97 19.99 7.29
C ARG A 68 5.49 19.97 8.72
N GLU A 69 4.63 19.86 9.72
CA GLU A 69 5.08 19.73 11.11
C GLU A 69 5.98 18.50 11.33
N TYR A 70 5.64 17.34 10.75
CA TYR A 70 6.49 16.14 10.83
C TYR A 70 7.82 16.33 10.10
N TRP A 71 7.79 17.03 8.96
CA TRP A 71 8.99 17.38 8.21
C TRP A 71 9.93 18.28 9.02
N ASP A 72 9.41 19.36 9.58
CA ASP A 72 10.17 20.35 10.33
C ASP A 72 10.74 19.76 11.62
N LYS A 73 9.95 18.96 12.34
CA LYS A 73 10.38 18.22 13.53
C LYS A 73 11.31 17.05 13.22
N LYS A 74 11.50 16.70 11.93
CA LYS A 74 12.27 15.54 11.47
C LYS A 74 11.80 14.23 12.11
N THR A 75 10.50 14.13 12.38
CA THR A 75 9.90 12.95 12.99
C THR A 75 9.14 12.12 11.94
N PRO A 76 9.19 10.78 12.03
CA PRO A 76 8.41 9.95 11.13
C PRO A 76 6.90 10.12 11.40
N MET A 77 6.09 10.01 10.35
CA MET A 77 4.64 9.95 10.50
C MET A 77 4.23 8.63 11.19
N PRO A 78 3.35 8.66 12.20
CA PRO A 78 2.93 7.49 12.96
C PRO A 78 1.87 6.69 12.19
N TRP A 79 2.30 6.00 11.13
CA TRP A 79 1.40 5.21 10.30
C TRP A 79 0.84 3.99 11.05
N VAL A 80 -0.48 3.81 10.98
CA VAL A 80 -1.13 2.58 11.41
C VAL A 80 -1.09 1.58 10.27
N ARG A 81 -0.49 0.41 10.52
CA ARG A 81 -0.38 -0.64 9.49
C ARG A 81 -1.74 -1.32 9.30
N VAL A 82 -2.32 -1.14 8.10
CA VAL A 82 -3.60 -1.78 7.76
C VAL A 82 -3.40 -3.25 7.48
N HIS A 83 -2.49 -3.66 6.59
CA HIS A 83 -2.25 -5.09 6.29
C HIS A 83 -1.11 -5.65 7.13
N TYR A 84 -1.40 -6.68 7.93
CA TYR A 84 -0.43 -7.36 8.79
C TYR A 84 -0.59 -8.86 8.61
N LEU A 85 0.54 -9.53 8.39
CA LEU A 85 0.67 -10.99 8.44
C LEU A 85 1.53 -11.33 9.66
N ALA A 86 1.27 -12.48 10.27
CA ALA A 86 2.02 -12.92 11.43
C ALA A 86 3.52 -13.05 11.11
N GLU A 87 4.39 -12.83 12.09
CA GLU A 87 5.84 -12.74 11.86
C GLU A 87 6.46 -14.06 11.40
N TYR A 88 5.84 -15.19 11.73
CA TYR A 88 6.23 -16.52 11.24
C TYR A 88 5.82 -16.75 9.77
N VAL A 89 5.22 -15.77 9.08
CA VAL A 89 4.87 -15.82 7.66
C VAL A 89 5.84 -14.97 6.83
N ARG A 90 6.48 -15.59 5.86
CA ARG A 90 7.42 -14.96 4.92
C ARG A 90 6.73 -14.54 3.63
N PHE A 91 6.03 -13.42 3.65
CA PHE A 91 5.49 -12.82 2.43
C PHE A 91 6.50 -11.90 1.72
N LYS A 92 6.67 -12.07 0.41
CA LYS A 92 7.52 -11.20 -0.43
C LYS A 92 6.76 -10.69 -1.64
N HIS A 93 6.76 -9.38 -1.88
CA HIS A 93 6.07 -8.78 -3.02
C HIS A 93 6.72 -9.12 -4.38
N LYS A 94 8.05 -9.12 -4.45
CA LYS A 94 8.85 -9.34 -5.67
C LYS A 94 8.39 -10.53 -6.55
N PRO A 95 8.25 -11.78 -6.04
CA PRO A 95 7.81 -12.89 -6.87
C PRO A 95 6.38 -12.70 -7.43
N HIS A 96 5.47 -12.13 -6.64
CA HIS A 96 4.08 -11.89 -7.07
C HIS A 96 4.01 -10.80 -8.16
N ILE A 97 4.72 -9.69 -7.97
CA ILE A 97 4.80 -8.62 -8.97
C ILE A 97 5.47 -9.13 -10.25
N ARG A 98 6.55 -9.91 -10.15
CA ARG A 98 7.23 -10.51 -11.32
C ARG A 98 6.35 -11.49 -12.08
N ARG A 99 5.41 -12.15 -11.42
CA ARG A 99 4.42 -13.04 -12.06
C ARG A 99 3.37 -12.26 -12.86
N GLY A 100 3.28 -10.94 -12.66
CA GLY A 100 2.34 -10.05 -13.35
C GLY A 100 1.08 -9.73 -12.54
N PHE A 101 1.02 -10.09 -11.25
CA PHE A 101 -0.13 -9.74 -10.42
C PHE A 101 -0.18 -8.23 -10.17
N GLU A 102 -1.35 -7.65 -10.41
CA GLU A 102 -1.61 -6.24 -10.11
C GLU A 102 -1.76 -6.02 -8.60
N CYS A 103 -1.43 -4.81 -8.13
CA CYS A 103 -1.55 -4.45 -6.71
C CYS A 103 -2.99 -4.64 -6.19
N LYS A 104 -3.98 -4.34 -7.04
CA LYS A 104 -5.41 -4.43 -6.72
C LYS A 104 -5.90 -5.87 -6.49
N THR A 105 -5.20 -6.88 -7.01
CA THR A 105 -5.55 -8.29 -6.78
C THR A 105 -5.50 -8.66 -5.29
N CYS A 106 -4.59 -8.05 -4.53
CA CYS A 106 -4.43 -8.31 -3.10
C CYS A 106 -4.96 -7.17 -2.22
N HIS A 107 -4.84 -5.92 -2.67
CA HIS A 107 -5.19 -4.73 -1.88
C HIS A 107 -6.55 -4.12 -2.23
N GLY A 108 -7.22 -4.61 -3.28
CA GLY A 108 -8.45 -4.03 -3.82
C GLY A 108 -8.21 -2.75 -4.61
N GLU A 109 -9.29 -2.07 -4.98
CA GLU A 109 -9.27 -0.79 -5.71
C GLU A 109 -8.85 0.37 -4.79
N VAL A 110 -7.59 0.37 -4.36
CA VAL A 110 -7.02 1.36 -3.44
C VAL A 110 -7.09 2.78 -4.01
N GLU A 111 -7.02 2.92 -5.34
CA GLU A 111 -7.21 4.16 -6.07
C GLU A 111 -8.64 4.74 -5.94
N LYS A 112 -9.59 3.99 -5.37
CA LYS A 112 -10.92 4.49 -5.01
C LYS A 112 -11.09 4.72 -3.51
N MET A 113 -10.04 4.53 -2.71
CA MET A 113 -10.11 4.61 -1.25
C MET A 113 -9.54 5.93 -0.73
N HIS A 114 -10.36 6.70 -0.01
CA HIS A 114 -9.85 7.77 0.84
C HIS A 114 -9.01 7.22 1.98
N VAL A 115 -9.52 6.22 2.71
CA VAL A 115 -8.78 5.54 3.77
C VAL A 115 -8.67 4.07 3.39
N VAL A 116 -7.46 3.53 3.41
CA VAL A 116 -7.20 2.13 3.03
C VAL A 116 -7.91 1.20 4.02
N LYS A 117 -8.61 0.21 3.48
CA LYS A 117 -9.24 -0.87 4.23
C LYS A 117 -8.74 -2.23 3.73
N ARG A 118 -8.85 -3.25 4.58
CA ARG A 118 -8.64 -4.64 4.15
C ARG A 118 -9.85 -5.09 3.34
N VAL A 119 -9.64 -5.48 2.09
CA VAL A 119 -10.67 -6.12 1.26
C VAL A 119 -10.60 -7.64 1.29
N HIS A 120 -9.42 -8.17 1.66
CA HIS A 120 -9.18 -9.59 1.85
C HIS A 120 -8.57 -9.83 3.23
N LYS A 121 -8.89 -10.98 3.82
CA LYS A 121 -8.32 -11.39 5.11
C LYS A 121 -6.84 -11.77 5.01
N LEU A 122 -6.41 -12.25 3.84
CA LEU A 122 -5.05 -12.73 3.56
C LEU A 122 -4.59 -13.82 4.55
N GLU A 123 -5.53 -14.67 4.97
CA GLU A 123 -5.27 -15.86 5.78
C GLU A 123 -4.69 -16.99 4.89
N MET A 124 -4.12 -18.02 5.51
CA MET A 124 -3.50 -19.14 4.79
C MET A 124 -4.39 -19.72 3.68
N GLY A 125 -5.68 -19.93 3.97
CA GLY A 125 -6.64 -20.46 2.98
C GLY A 125 -6.73 -19.58 1.73
N TRP A 126 -6.75 -18.26 1.89
CA TRP A 126 -6.78 -17.33 0.75
C TRP A 126 -5.50 -17.43 -0.09
N CYS A 127 -4.33 -17.51 0.55
CA CYS A 127 -3.05 -17.66 -0.13
C CYS A 127 -2.97 -18.97 -0.91
N ILE A 128 -3.36 -20.08 -0.27
CA ILE A 128 -3.32 -21.42 -0.87
C ILE A 128 -4.28 -21.51 -2.05
N THR A 129 -5.52 -21.01 -1.92
CA THR A 129 -6.48 -20.99 -3.03
C THR A 129 -5.97 -20.16 -4.21
N CYS A 130 -5.36 -18.99 -3.94
CA CYS A 130 -4.76 -18.19 -5.00
C CYS A 130 -3.60 -18.93 -5.70
N HIS A 131 -2.75 -19.62 -4.93
CA HIS A 131 -1.67 -20.44 -5.49
C HIS A 131 -2.18 -21.62 -6.33
N GLU A 132 -3.27 -22.29 -5.91
CA GLU A 132 -3.95 -23.34 -6.68
C GLU A 132 -4.44 -22.86 -8.04
N GLN A 133 -5.09 -21.71 -8.06
CA GLN A 133 -5.71 -21.16 -9.27
C GLN A 133 -4.70 -20.64 -10.28
N ASN A 134 -3.44 -20.42 -9.89
CA ASN A 134 -2.44 -19.73 -10.70
C ASN A 134 -1.13 -20.51 -10.92
N ALA A 135 -1.02 -21.71 -10.34
CA ALA A 135 0.08 -22.63 -10.62
C ALA A 135 -0.01 -23.13 -12.07
N LYS A 136 1.13 -23.21 -12.75
CA LYS A 136 1.20 -23.70 -14.13
C LYS A 136 1.07 -25.21 -14.23
N ASP A 137 1.58 -25.90 -13.22
CA ASP A 137 1.62 -27.36 -13.14
C ASP A 137 1.65 -27.81 -11.67
N GLU A 138 1.51 -29.12 -11.47
CA GLU A 138 1.50 -29.74 -10.15
C GLU A 138 2.82 -29.52 -9.40
N LYS A 139 3.96 -29.53 -10.10
CA LYS A 139 5.28 -29.34 -9.51
C LYS A 139 5.46 -27.92 -8.94
N GLU A 140 4.99 -26.91 -9.67
CA GLU A 140 4.95 -25.53 -9.19
C GLU A 140 4.00 -25.42 -8.00
N LEU A 141 2.82 -26.05 -8.07
CA LEU A 141 1.85 -26.04 -7.00
C LEU A 141 2.39 -26.65 -5.70
N THR A 142 3.09 -27.78 -5.77
CA THR A 142 3.75 -28.40 -4.61
C THR A 142 4.68 -27.41 -3.92
N ARG A 143 5.53 -26.72 -4.68
CA ARG A 143 6.45 -25.70 -4.13
C ARG A 143 5.71 -24.50 -3.54
N LEU A 144 4.64 -24.05 -4.19
CA LEU A 144 3.84 -22.89 -3.75
C LEU A 144 3.01 -23.16 -2.49
N LYS A 145 2.70 -24.43 -2.19
CA LYS A 145 1.99 -24.85 -0.98
C LYS A 145 2.90 -25.40 0.12
N ASP A 146 4.19 -25.55 -0.16
CA ASP A 146 5.15 -26.04 0.82
C ASP A 146 5.21 -25.12 2.05
N CYS A 147 5.22 -25.72 3.24
CA CYS A 147 5.21 -25.00 4.50
C CYS A 147 6.40 -24.03 4.60
N LEU A 148 7.60 -24.46 4.19
CA LEU A 148 8.85 -23.68 4.29
C LEU A 148 8.96 -22.59 3.22
N THR A 149 8.13 -22.63 2.18
CA THR A 149 8.00 -21.51 1.24
C THR A 149 7.39 -20.29 1.94
N CYS A 150 6.44 -20.52 2.85
CA CYS A 150 5.62 -19.49 3.47
C CYS A 150 5.99 -19.24 4.93
N HIS A 151 6.62 -20.18 5.61
CA HIS A 151 6.92 -20.12 7.04
C HIS A 151 8.42 -20.24 7.31
N TYR A 152 8.85 -19.69 8.45
CA TYR A 152 10.18 -19.90 9.00
C TYR A 152 10.28 -21.24 9.72
#